data_AF-A0A382JB51-F1
#
_entry.id   AF-A0A382JB51-F1
#
_cell.length_a   1.000
_cell.length_b   1.000
_cell.length_c   1.000
_cell.angle_alpha   90.00
_cell.angle_beta   90.00
_cell.angle_gamma   90.00
#
_symmetry.space_group_name_H-M   'P 1'
#
loop_
_entity.id
_entity.type
_entity.pdbx_description
1 polymer ?
#
loop_
_entity_poly.entity_id
_entity_poly.type
_entity_poly.pdbx_seq_one_letter_code
_entity_poly.pdbx_strand_id
1 'polypeptide(L)' 'ITMGWHRYIGDEGLVIGIDRFGASAPGPTVMDKLGINKENVLNAVKNFLANQRI' A
#
# COMPACT_ATOMS: atom_id res chain seq x y z
N ILE A 1 -0.41 2.33 7.85
CA ILE A 1 -1.16 3.47 8.36
C ILE A 1 -1.56 4.24 7.13
N THR A 2 -2.80 4.07 6.70
CA THR A 2 -3.39 4.75 5.54
C THR A 2 -4.23 5.95 5.97
N MET A 3 -4.80 5.91 7.17
CA MET A 3 -5.57 7.02 7.75
C MET A 3 -4.75 8.32 7.73
N GLY A 4 -5.37 9.39 7.21
CA GLY A 4 -4.77 10.73 7.10
C GLY A 4 -4.10 11.02 5.75
N TRP A 5 -3.68 10.01 4.99
CA TRP A 5 -3.02 10.23 3.69
C TRP A 5 -3.96 10.79 2.62
N HIS A 6 -5.26 10.47 2.70
CA HIS A 6 -6.30 11.00 1.80
C HIS A 6 -6.30 12.54 1.71
N ARG A 7 -5.86 13.25 2.77
CA ARG A 7 -5.72 14.71 2.76
C ARG A 7 -4.77 15.23 1.67
N TYR A 8 -3.78 14.43 1.27
CA TYR A 8 -2.76 14.83 0.31
C TYR A 8 -3.01 14.31 -1.10
N ILE A 9 -3.63 13.14 -1.21
CA ILE A 9 -3.84 12.45 -2.48
C ILE A 9 -5.27 12.60 -3.03
N GLY A 10 -6.19 13.17 -2.25
CA GLY A 10 -7.60 13.31 -2.62
C GLY A 10 -8.37 11.99 -2.58
N ASP A 11 -9.65 12.06 -2.98
CA ASP A 11 -10.59 10.93 -2.92
C ASP A 11 -10.30 9.86 -3.98
N GLU A 12 -9.62 10.25 -5.05
CA GLU A 12 -9.26 9.36 -6.15
C GLU A 12 -7.88 8.74 -6.00
N GLY A 13 -7.11 9.05 -4.95
CA GLY A 13 -5.75 8.55 -4.83
C GLY A 13 -5.64 7.14 -4.25
N LEU A 14 -4.48 6.50 -4.47
CA LEU A 14 -4.15 5.19 -3.91
C LEU A 14 -3.18 5.33 -2.71
N VAL A 15 -3.54 4.75 -1.57
CA VAL A 15 -2.62 4.62 -0.42
C VAL A 15 -2.17 3.18 -0.25
N ILE A 16 -0.86 2.97 -0.15
CA ILE A 16 -0.26 1.67 0.14
C ILE A 16 0.38 1.75 1.53
N GLY A 17 -0.16 1.00 2.48
CA GLY A 17 0.33 1.03 3.86
C GLY A 17 -0.19 -0.13 4.72
N ILE A 18 0.27 -0.17 5.98
CA ILE A 18 -0.04 -1.26 6.93
C ILE A 18 -1.06 -0.80 7.98
N ASP A 19 -2.31 -1.29 7.92
CA ASP A 19 -3.38 -0.88 8.86
C ASP A 19 -3.64 -1.90 9.98
N ARG A 20 -2.61 -2.65 10.32
CA ARG A 20 -2.59 -3.55 11.46
C ARG A 20 -1.30 -3.39 12.25
N PHE A 21 -1.25 -3.95 13.46
CA PHE A 21 0.00 -4.07 14.20
C PHE A 21 1.02 -4.95 13.45
N GLY A 22 2.29 -4.76 13.79
CA GLY A 22 3.42 -5.45 13.17
C GLY A 22 3.51 -6.94 13.51
N ALA A 23 4.72 -7.49 13.41
CA ALA A 23 5.04 -8.86 13.79
C ALA A 23 6.47 -8.93 14.31
N SER A 24 6.75 -9.94 15.16
CA SER A 24 8.10 -10.18 15.68
C SER A 24 8.93 -11.01 14.70
N ALA A 25 9.72 -10.33 13.88
CA ALA A 25 10.68 -10.93 12.94
C ALA A 25 11.69 -9.85 12.45
N PRO A 26 12.75 -10.20 11.71
CA PRO A 26 13.64 -9.20 11.12
C PRO A 26 12.88 -8.20 10.23
N GLY A 27 13.25 -6.92 10.30
CA GLY A 27 12.57 -5.84 9.58
C GLY A 27 12.31 -6.11 8.09
N PRO A 28 13.30 -6.58 7.30
CA PRO A 28 13.09 -6.91 5.89
C PRO A 28 12.02 -7.98 5.69
N THR A 29 12.00 -9.01 6.53
CA THR A 29 10.99 -10.07 6.48
C THR A 29 9.60 -9.54 6.82
N VAL A 30 9.49 -8.68 7.84
CA VAL A 30 8.22 -8.06 8.23
C VAL A 30 7.69 -7.17 7.10
N MET A 31 8.53 -6.33 6.50
CA MET A 31 8.14 -5.43 5.41
C MET A 31 7.67 -6.19 4.17
N ASP A 32 8.41 -7.23 3.77
CA ASP A 32 8.04 -8.07 2.64
C ASP A 32 6.70 -8.78 2.87
N LYS A 33 6.52 -9.42 4.03
CA LYS A 33 5.27 -10.10 4.39
C LYS A 33 4.09 -9.17 4.60
N LEU A 34 4.35 -7.90 4.88
CA LEU A 34 3.34 -6.85 4.98
C LEU A 34 3.03 -6.18 3.63
N GLY A 35 3.64 -6.65 2.54
CA GLY A 35 3.40 -6.12 1.20
C GLY A 35 4.08 -4.77 0.96
N ILE A 36 5.01 -4.34 1.80
CA ILE A 36 5.87 -3.18 1.54
C ILE A 36 7.10 -3.67 0.77
N ASN A 37 6.86 -4.08 -0.46
CA ASN A 37 7.88 -4.51 -1.42
C ASN A 37 7.54 -4.03 -2.83
N LYS A 38 8.52 -4.13 -3.73
CA LYS A 38 8.42 -3.62 -5.11
C LYS A 38 7.27 -4.25 -5.90
N GLU A 39 7.08 -5.55 -5.78
CA GLU A 39 6.09 -6.29 -6.58
C GLU A 39 4.67 -5.92 -6.18
N ASN A 40 4.38 -5.87 -4.88
CA ASN A 40 3.07 -5.49 -4.39
C ASN A 40 2.72 -4.04 -4.74
N VAL A 41 3.69 -3.12 -4.65
CA VAL A 41 3.49 -1.72 -5.09
C VAL A 41 3.16 -1.65 -6.59
N LEU A 42 3.93 -2.34 -7.43
CA LEU A 42 3.70 -2.35 -8.88
C LEU A 42 2.31 -2.90 -9.22
N ASN A 43 1.91 -4.00 -8.59
CA ASN A 43 0.60 -4.62 -8.82
C ASN A 43 -0.55 -3.72 -8.35
N ALA A 44 -0.42 -3.10 -7.17
CA ALA A 44 -1.42 -2.17 -6.66
C ALA A 44 -1.62 -0.98 -7.60
N VAL A 45 -0.54 -0.37 -8.11
CA VAL A 45 -0.61 0.75 -9.06
C VAL A 45 -1.23 0.32 -10.39
N LYS A 46 -0.83 -0.83 -10.95
CA LYS A 46 -1.41 -1.34 -12.19
C LYS A 46 -2.92 -1.58 -12.08
N ASN A 47 -3.36 -2.22 -10.99
CA ASN A 47 -4.77 -2.49 -10.74
C ASN A 47 -5.56 -1.19 -10.57
N PHE A 48 -5.01 -0.25 -9.81
CA PHE A 48 -5.61 1.06 -9.61
C PHE A 48 -5.82 1.81 -10.94
N LEU A 49 -4.80 1.87 -11.81
CA LEU A 49 -4.92 2.52 -13.12
C LEU A 49 -5.86 1.78 -14.09
N ALA A 50 -5.95 0.45 -14.01
CA ALA A 50 -6.88 -0.34 -14.81
C ALA A 50 -8.35 -0.04 -14.42
N ASN A 51 -8.62 0.12 -13.12
CA ASN A 51 -9.96 0.38 -12.59
C ASN A 51 -10.46 1.82 -12.83
N GLN A 52 -9.56 2.78 -13.11
CA GLN A 52 -9.93 4.17 -13.41
C GLN A 52 -10.35 4.41 -14.87
N ARG A 53 -10.33 3.39 -15.74
CA ARG A 53 -10.65 3.52 -17.18
C ARG A 53 -12.14 3.37 -17.52
N ILE A 54 -13.04 3.70 -16.60
CA ILE A 54 -14.50 3.69 -16.81
C ILE A 54 -15.02 5.11 -16.97
#